data_AF-A0A519JB70-F1
#
_entry.id   AF-A0A519JB70-F1
#
_cell.length_a   1.000
_cell.length_b   1.000
_cell.length_c   1.000
_cell.angle_alpha   90.00
_cell.angle_beta   90.00
_cell.angle_gamma   90.00
#
_symmetry.space_group_name_H-M   'P 1'
#
loop_
_entity.id
_entity.type
_entity.pdbx_description
1 polymer ?
#
loop_
_entity_poly.entity_id
_entity_poly.type
_entity_poly.pdbx_seq_one_letter_code
_entity_poly.pdbx_strand_id
1 'polypeptide(L)'
;MTSTPSRTPLALYALTIGAFGIGVTEFVIMGLLLQVSGDLKVSVPAAGLLMTGYALGVFVGAPLLTIATRALPKKTTLLVLMAIFTLGNLACAFAPTYELLMAARILTALAHGTFFGVGAVVATGLVAPEKKASAIAIMFTGLTLATLMGVPFGAWLGLQFGWRSTFLAVTAIGVAALIVLALLVPAVKSTEPLGRLRDEFAVLKRPQVLLGLAMTVLGFGGVFAIFTY
;
A
#
# COMPACT_ATOMS: atom_id res chain seq x y z
N MET A 1 32.91 -17.55 -12.94
CA MET A 1 32.15 -16.44 -12.32
C MET A 1 31.52 -15.62 -13.43
N THR A 2 30.30 -15.93 -13.83
CA THR A 2 29.56 -15.17 -14.85
C THR A 2 28.64 -14.19 -14.13
N SER A 3 29.05 -12.92 -14.07
CA SER A 3 28.26 -11.82 -13.52
C SER A 3 27.09 -11.52 -14.47
N THR A 4 25.93 -12.09 -14.19
CA THR A 4 24.66 -11.69 -14.80
C THR A 4 24.43 -10.19 -14.50
N PRO A 5 24.00 -9.36 -15.47
CA PRO A 5 23.77 -7.94 -15.22
C PRO A 5 22.76 -7.77 -14.08
N SER A 6 23.07 -6.90 -13.13
CA SER A 6 22.31 -6.67 -11.91
C SER A 6 20.89 -6.15 -12.21
N ARG A 7 19.92 -7.06 -12.33
CA ARG A 7 18.47 -6.73 -12.34
C ARG A 7 17.98 -6.15 -11.00
N THR A 8 18.86 -6.13 -10.02
CA THR A 8 18.65 -5.74 -8.62
C THR A 8 18.10 -4.32 -8.41
N PRO A 9 18.62 -3.26 -9.06
CA PRO A 9 18.10 -1.90 -8.86
C PRO A 9 16.70 -1.73 -9.47
N LEU A 10 16.44 -2.40 -10.60
CA LEU A 10 15.19 -2.30 -11.34
C LEU A 10 14.01 -2.91 -10.57
N ALA A 11 14.24 -4.03 -9.86
CA ALA A 11 13.23 -4.61 -8.99
C ALA A 11 12.90 -3.74 -7.76
N LEU A 12 13.84 -2.92 -7.27
CA LEU A 12 13.56 -1.94 -6.21
C LEU A 12 12.64 -0.83 -6.73
N TYR A 13 12.88 -0.31 -7.94
CA TYR A 13 11.99 0.67 -8.55
C TYR A 13 10.59 0.11 -8.81
N ALA A 14 10.46 -1.19 -9.11
CA ALA A 14 9.15 -1.85 -9.18
C ALA A 14 8.37 -1.74 -7.86
N LEU A 15 9.05 -1.99 -6.73
CA LEU A 15 8.46 -1.85 -5.40
C LEU A 15 8.14 -0.39 -5.07
N THR A 16 9.01 0.55 -5.48
CA THR A 16 8.79 1.99 -5.33
C THR A 16 7.54 2.47 -6.08
N ILE A 17 7.31 2.01 -7.33
CA ILE A 17 6.11 2.36 -8.10
C ILE A 17 4.85 1.82 -7.41
N GLY A 18 4.90 0.59 -6.88
CA GLY A 18 3.80 0.04 -6.10
C GLY A 18 3.51 0.84 -4.83
N ALA A 19 4.56 1.19 -4.06
CA ALA A 19 4.45 2.02 -2.87
C ALA A 19 3.90 3.42 -3.19
N PHE A 20 4.27 3.99 -4.35
CA PHE A 20 3.73 5.25 -4.85
C PHE A 20 2.22 5.15 -5.10
N GLY A 21 1.76 4.17 -5.89
CA GLY A 21 0.33 3.99 -6.17
C GLY A 21 -0.50 3.80 -4.90
N ILE A 22 0.01 2.98 -3.97
CA ILE A 22 -0.64 2.75 -2.67
C ILE A 22 -0.71 4.05 -1.85
N GLY A 23 0.38 4.80 -1.78
CA GLY A 23 0.41 6.10 -1.09
C GLY A 23 -0.58 7.10 -1.68
N VAL A 24 -0.65 7.24 -3.01
CA VAL A 24 -1.61 8.15 -3.65
C VAL A 24 -3.02 7.74 -3.27
N THR A 25 -3.34 6.44 -3.38
CA THR A 25 -4.66 5.91 -3.04
C THR A 25 -5.09 6.19 -1.61
N GLU A 26 -4.17 6.06 -0.66
CA GLU A 26 -4.44 6.28 0.75
C GLU A 26 -4.84 7.73 1.02
N PHE A 27 -4.05 8.68 0.53
CA PHE A 27 -4.14 10.08 0.92
C PHE A 27 -4.96 10.96 -0.02
N VAL A 28 -5.14 10.56 -1.29
CA VAL A 28 -5.79 11.44 -2.29
C VAL A 28 -7.24 11.78 -1.95
N ILE A 29 -7.93 10.92 -1.19
CA ILE A 29 -9.31 11.17 -0.77
C ILE A 29 -9.45 12.46 0.04
N MET A 30 -8.41 12.86 0.79
CA MET A 30 -8.38 14.10 1.57
C MET A 30 -8.63 15.33 0.66
N GLY A 31 -8.03 15.35 -0.52
CA GLY A 31 -8.20 16.41 -1.51
C GLY A 31 -9.50 16.32 -2.32
N LEU A 32 -10.23 15.21 -2.22
CA LEU A 32 -11.44 14.92 -2.99
C LEU A 32 -12.72 14.93 -2.13
N LEU A 33 -12.62 15.15 -0.81
CA LEU A 33 -13.73 15.00 0.15
C LEU A 33 -14.99 15.76 -0.27
N LEU A 34 -14.86 17.04 -0.64
CA LEU A 34 -16.00 17.87 -1.03
C LEU A 34 -16.65 17.38 -2.34
N GLN A 35 -15.85 16.91 -3.30
CA GLN A 35 -16.36 16.39 -4.57
C GLN A 35 -17.11 15.07 -4.36
N VAL A 36 -16.54 14.16 -3.56
CA VAL A 36 -17.16 12.87 -3.21
C VAL A 36 -18.44 13.09 -2.42
N SER A 37 -18.43 14.00 -1.44
CA SER A 37 -19.60 14.39 -0.65
C SER A 37 -20.73 14.92 -1.54
N GLY A 38 -20.42 15.85 -2.45
CA GLY A 38 -21.41 16.44 -3.36
C GLY A 38 -21.98 15.43 -4.36
N ASP A 39 -21.12 14.61 -4.97
CA ASP A 39 -21.51 13.63 -5.98
C ASP A 39 -22.33 12.47 -5.40
N LEU A 40 -21.90 11.92 -4.26
CA LEU A 40 -22.60 10.80 -3.59
C LEU A 40 -23.70 11.26 -2.63
N LYS A 41 -23.91 12.58 -2.50
CA LYS A 41 -24.94 13.21 -1.65
C LYS A 41 -24.85 12.78 -0.18
N VAL A 42 -23.64 12.64 0.34
CA VAL A 42 -23.36 12.35 1.75
C VAL A 42 -22.76 13.57 2.42
N SER A 43 -22.85 13.68 3.74
CA SER A 43 -22.22 14.78 4.47
C SER A 43 -20.69 14.72 4.36
N VAL A 44 -20.01 15.86 4.48
CA VAL A 44 -18.53 15.90 4.48
C VAL A 44 -17.93 15.01 5.58
N PRO A 45 -18.46 14.98 6.83
CA PRO A 45 -17.98 14.03 7.84
C PRO A 45 -18.15 12.57 7.42
N ALA A 46 -19.25 12.21 6.74
CA ALA A 46 -19.42 10.86 6.21
C ALA A 46 -18.38 10.54 5.13
N ALA A 47 -18.09 11.47 4.21
CA ALA A 47 -17.01 11.29 3.25
C ALA A 47 -15.64 11.10 3.94
N GLY A 48 -15.39 11.80 5.06
CA GLY A 48 -14.19 11.63 5.89
C GLY A 48 -14.03 10.21 6.44
N LEU A 49 -15.14 9.50 6.73
CA LEU A 49 -15.09 8.11 7.18
C LEU A 49 -14.48 7.15 6.15
N LEU A 50 -14.41 7.51 4.86
CA LEU A 50 -13.67 6.71 3.85
C LEU A 50 -12.19 6.55 4.23
N MET A 51 -11.61 7.54 4.91
CA MET A 51 -10.25 7.47 5.44
C MET A 51 -10.17 6.50 6.62
N THR A 52 -11.11 6.59 7.56
CA THR A 52 -11.21 5.67 8.70
C THR A 52 -11.43 4.22 8.24
N GLY A 53 -12.34 3.99 7.30
CA GLY A 53 -12.61 2.66 6.75
C GLY A 53 -11.39 2.09 6.04
N TYR A 54 -10.63 2.91 5.30
CA TYR A 54 -9.36 2.47 4.73
C TYR A 54 -8.36 2.11 5.83
N ALA A 55 -8.16 2.95 6.84
CA ALA A 55 -7.24 2.69 7.95
C ALA A 55 -7.58 1.40 8.72
N LEU A 56 -8.87 1.16 8.98
CA LEU A 56 -9.35 -0.10 9.57
C LEU A 56 -9.09 -1.30 8.65
N GLY A 57 -9.28 -1.13 7.34
CA GLY A 57 -8.93 -2.13 6.34
C GLY A 57 -7.43 -2.47 6.35
N VAL A 58 -6.55 -1.48 6.51
CA VAL A 58 -5.10 -1.72 6.68
C VAL A 58 -4.82 -2.48 7.98
N PHE A 59 -5.40 -2.02 9.10
CA PHE A 59 -5.21 -2.60 10.42
C PHE A 59 -5.58 -4.09 10.47
N VAL A 60 -6.74 -4.45 9.91
CA VAL A 60 -7.23 -5.82 9.88
C VAL A 60 -6.59 -6.63 8.75
N GLY A 61 -6.47 -6.02 7.57
CA GLY A 61 -6.01 -6.70 6.35
C GLY A 61 -4.55 -7.11 6.41
N ALA A 62 -3.68 -6.28 6.98
CA ALA A 62 -2.25 -6.58 6.99
C ALA A 62 -1.90 -7.87 7.75
N PRO A 63 -2.37 -8.11 8.99
CA PRO A 63 -2.20 -9.41 9.67
C PRO A 63 -2.85 -10.57 8.91
N LEU A 64 -4.10 -10.40 8.46
CA LEU A 64 -4.85 -11.48 7.80
C LEU A 64 -4.18 -11.94 6.52
N LEU A 65 -3.85 -11.01 5.62
CA LEU A 65 -3.19 -11.34 4.35
C LEU A 65 -1.75 -11.81 4.57
N THR A 66 -1.03 -11.29 5.57
CA THR A 66 0.32 -11.81 5.89
C THR A 66 0.25 -13.29 6.29
N ILE A 67 -0.68 -13.66 7.16
CA ILE A 67 -0.87 -15.06 7.57
C ILE A 67 -1.35 -15.92 6.40
N ALA A 68 -2.35 -15.45 5.64
CA ALA A 68 -2.92 -16.19 4.51
C ALA A 68 -1.90 -16.42 3.39
N THR A 69 -0.99 -15.48 3.16
CA THR A 69 0.01 -15.54 2.08
C THR A 69 1.38 -16.03 2.54
N ARG A 70 1.56 -16.42 3.81
CA ARG A 70 2.88 -16.78 4.36
C ARG A 70 3.55 -17.96 3.65
N ALA A 71 2.74 -18.91 3.14
CA ALA A 71 3.21 -20.08 2.40
C ALA A 71 3.45 -19.81 0.91
N LEU A 72 3.01 -18.67 0.39
CA LEU A 72 3.16 -18.32 -1.02
C LEU A 72 4.57 -17.76 -1.31
N PRO A 73 5.11 -17.97 -2.51
CA PRO A 73 6.32 -17.28 -2.96
C PRO A 73 6.12 -15.77 -2.91
N LYS A 74 7.14 -15.02 -2.46
CA LYS A 74 7.03 -13.57 -2.24
C LYS A 74 6.64 -12.79 -3.51
N LYS A 75 7.13 -13.21 -4.68
CA LYS A 75 6.71 -12.65 -5.97
C LYS A 75 5.20 -12.84 -6.19
N THR A 76 4.69 -14.05 -5.97
CA THR A 76 3.26 -14.35 -6.12
C THR A 76 2.42 -13.50 -5.17
N THR A 77 2.86 -13.37 -3.92
CA THR A 77 2.20 -12.51 -2.93
C THR A 77 2.15 -11.06 -3.41
N LEU A 78 3.26 -10.47 -3.87
CA LEU A 78 3.29 -9.10 -4.38
C LEU A 78 2.35 -8.90 -5.57
N LEU A 79 2.28 -9.86 -6.50
CA LEU A 79 1.38 -9.79 -7.66
C LEU A 79 -0.09 -9.87 -7.24
N VAL A 80 -0.45 -10.77 -6.33
CA VAL A 80 -1.82 -10.88 -5.82
C VAL A 80 -2.23 -9.61 -5.08
N LEU A 81 -1.37 -9.07 -4.22
CA LEU A 81 -1.63 -7.83 -3.49
C LEU A 81 -1.81 -6.65 -4.46
N MET A 82 -0.95 -6.54 -5.47
CA MET A 82 -1.06 -5.49 -6.48
C MET A 82 -2.31 -5.65 -7.36
N ALA A 83 -2.75 -6.88 -7.63
CA ALA A 83 -4.01 -7.15 -8.31
C ALA A 83 -5.22 -6.73 -7.46
N ILE A 84 -5.25 -7.08 -6.17
CA ILE A 84 -6.30 -6.64 -5.22
C ILE A 84 -6.35 -5.11 -5.18
N PHE A 85 -5.19 -4.46 -5.04
CA PHE A 85 -5.07 -3.00 -5.06
C PHE A 85 -5.63 -2.39 -6.36
N THR A 86 -5.28 -2.95 -7.50
CA THR A 86 -5.68 -2.43 -8.82
C THR A 86 -7.18 -2.59 -9.04
N LEU A 87 -7.73 -3.77 -8.74
CA LEU A 87 -9.15 -4.07 -8.87
C LEU A 87 -9.99 -3.27 -7.86
N GLY A 88 -9.50 -3.09 -6.64
CA GLY A 88 -10.15 -2.29 -5.61
C GLY A 88 -10.24 -0.81 -6.01
N ASN A 89 -9.17 -0.24 -6.57
CA ASN A 89 -9.21 1.12 -7.10
C ASN A 89 -10.12 1.25 -8.33
N LEU A 90 -10.13 0.23 -9.19
CA LEU A 90 -11.06 0.21 -10.33
C LEU A 90 -12.52 0.19 -9.84
N ALA A 91 -12.81 -0.58 -8.79
CA ALA A 91 -14.11 -0.57 -8.13
C ALA A 91 -14.44 0.79 -7.50
N CYS A 92 -13.46 1.49 -6.90
CA CYS A 92 -13.65 2.86 -6.40
C CYS A 92 -14.05 3.82 -7.52
N ALA A 93 -13.39 3.74 -8.68
CA ALA A 93 -13.69 4.58 -9.84
C ALA A 93 -15.11 4.40 -10.36
N PHE A 94 -15.66 3.17 -10.28
CA PHE A 94 -16.99 2.85 -10.77
C PHE A 94 -18.05 2.75 -9.67
N ALA A 95 -17.73 3.11 -8.43
CA ALA A 95 -18.66 3.04 -7.32
C ALA A 95 -19.84 4.03 -7.54
N PRO A 96 -21.09 3.53 -7.61
CA PRO A 96 -22.27 4.38 -7.82
C PRO A 96 -22.80 4.97 -6.50
N THR A 97 -22.42 4.38 -5.36
CA THR A 97 -22.89 4.80 -4.03
C THR A 97 -21.75 4.83 -3.03
N TYR A 98 -21.97 5.56 -1.93
CA TYR A 98 -21.02 5.67 -0.82
C TYR A 98 -20.64 4.30 -0.22
N GLU A 99 -21.62 3.42 -0.01
CA GLU A 99 -21.36 2.10 0.58
C GLU A 99 -20.48 1.22 -0.31
N LEU A 100 -20.70 1.25 -1.64
CA LEU A 100 -19.84 0.54 -2.58
C LEU A 100 -18.43 1.15 -2.61
N LEU A 101 -18.31 2.48 -2.54
CA LEU A 101 -17.02 3.14 -2.46
C LEU A 101 -16.28 2.74 -1.18
N MET A 102 -16.96 2.75 -0.03
CA MET A 102 -16.41 2.30 1.25
C MET A 102 -15.95 0.85 1.21
N ALA A 103 -16.76 -0.06 0.66
CA ALA A 103 -16.38 -1.46 0.51
C ALA A 103 -15.14 -1.63 -0.39
N ALA A 104 -15.08 -0.89 -1.51
CA ALA A 104 -13.93 -0.88 -2.41
C ALA A 104 -12.68 -0.29 -1.73
N ARG A 105 -12.83 0.75 -0.90
CA ARG A 105 -11.74 1.30 -0.07
C ARG A 105 -11.19 0.25 0.87
N ILE A 106 -12.06 -0.44 1.62
CA ILE A 106 -11.66 -1.49 2.56
C ILE A 106 -10.94 -2.62 1.81
N LEU A 107 -11.50 -3.09 0.68
CA LEU A 107 -10.88 -4.12 -0.15
C LEU A 107 -9.47 -3.71 -0.61
N THR A 108 -9.33 -2.49 -1.10
CA THR A 108 -8.04 -1.93 -1.54
C THR A 108 -7.04 -1.85 -0.39
N ALA A 109 -7.51 -1.44 0.79
CA ALA A 109 -6.70 -1.30 2.00
C ALA A 109 -6.11 -2.63 2.49
N LEU A 110 -6.80 -3.75 2.24
CA LEU A 110 -6.34 -5.06 2.71
C LEU A 110 -4.91 -5.36 2.22
N ALA A 111 -4.62 -4.99 0.97
CA ALA A 111 -3.33 -5.25 0.35
C ALA A 111 -2.19 -4.35 0.87
N HIS A 112 -2.53 -3.21 1.47
CA HIS A 112 -1.60 -2.13 1.76
C HIS A 112 -0.46 -2.57 2.70
N GLY A 113 -0.76 -2.90 3.95
CA GLY A 113 0.30 -3.19 4.94
C GLY A 113 1.11 -4.44 4.59
N THR A 114 0.46 -5.47 4.03
CA THR A 114 1.16 -6.70 3.59
C THR A 114 2.11 -6.41 2.42
N PHE A 115 1.75 -5.50 1.50
CA PHE A 115 2.64 -5.12 0.40
C PHE A 115 3.94 -4.49 0.91
N PHE A 116 3.86 -3.58 1.88
CA PHE A 116 5.05 -2.98 2.48
C PHE A 116 5.90 -3.99 3.25
N GLY A 117 5.27 -4.87 4.04
CA GLY A 117 5.98 -5.92 4.77
C GLY A 117 6.70 -6.91 3.85
N VAL A 118 5.98 -7.48 2.88
CA VAL A 118 6.56 -8.43 1.91
C VAL A 118 7.56 -7.74 0.99
N GLY A 119 7.27 -6.52 0.55
CA GLY A 119 8.14 -5.72 -0.30
C GLY A 119 9.47 -5.39 0.40
N ALA A 120 9.46 -5.06 1.69
CA ALA A 120 10.70 -4.86 2.46
C ALA A 120 11.55 -6.13 2.54
N VAL A 121 10.92 -7.29 2.72
CA VAL A 121 11.63 -8.60 2.70
C VAL A 121 12.25 -8.87 1.33
N VAL A 122 11.52 -8.61 0.24
CA VAL A 122 12.06 -8.76 -1.12
C VAL A 122 13.18 -7.76 -1.38
N ALA A 123 12.99 -6.48 -1.04
CA ALA A 123 13.96 -5.41 -1.22
C ALA A 123 15.30 -5.71 -0.52
N THR A 124 15.23 -6.17 0.73
CA THR A 124 16.43 -6.54 1.51
C THR A 124 17.10 -7.83 1.04
N GLY A 125 16.35 -8.75 0.42
CA GLY A 125 16.90 -9.96 -0.20
C GLY A 125 17.55 -9.72 -1.56
N LEU A 126 17.30 -8.57 -2.19
CA LEU A 126 17.90 -8.20 -3.47
C LEU A 126 19.32 -7.62 -3.30
N VAL A 127 19.60 -6.96 -2.17
CA VAL A 127 20.85 -6.20 -1.98
C VAL A 127 21.80 -6.87 -0.99
N ALA A 128 23.07 -6.44 -1.01
CA ALA A 128 24.06 -6.84 -0.01
C ALA A 128 23.65 -6.39 1.41
N PRO A 129 24.04 -7.11 2.48
CA PRO A 129 23.62 -6.84 3.87
C PRO A 129 23.76 -5.38 4.32
N GLU A 130 24.85 -4.73 3.94
CA GLU A 130 25.18 -3.33 4.26
C GLU A 130 24.29 -2.31 3.54
N LYS A 131 23.53 -2.72 2.52
CA LYS A 131 22.63 -1.85 1.74
C LYS A 131 21.14 -2.08 2.05
N LYS A 132 20.81 -2.96 3.00
CA LYS A 132 19.41 -3.32 3.32
C LYS A 132 18.57 -2.12 3.72
N ALA A 133 19.11 -1.23 4.57
CA ALA A 133 18.42 0.00 4.98
C ALA A 133 18.15 0.92 3.79
N SER A 134 19.13 1.10 2.89
CA SER A 134 18.97 1.90 1.68
C SER A 134 17.93 1.32 0.73
N ALA A 135 17.85 -0.02 0.59
CA ALA A 135 16.83 -0.65 -0.23
C ALA A 135 15.41 -0.40 0.29
N ILE A 136 15.21 -0.46 1.62
CA ILE A 136 13.94 -0.09 2.26
C ILE A 136 13.66 1.40 2.01
N ALA A 137 14.63 2.28 2.19
CA ALA A 137 14.47 3.71 1.96
C ALA A 137 14.05 4.03 0.50
N ILE A 138 14.67 3.39 -0.49
CA ILE A 138 14.32 3.55 -1.92
C ILE A 138 12.88 3.10 -2.19
N MET A 139 12.45 1.99 -1.59
CA MET A 139 11.07 1.54 -1.69
C MET A 139 10.10 2.58 -1.10
N PHE A 140 10.38 3.07 0.11
CA PHE A 140 9.55 4.06 0.80
C PHE A 140 9.61 5.46 0.16
N THR A 141 10.61 5.76 -0.66
CA THR A 141 10.64 6.99 -1.47
C THR A 141 9.40 7.09 -2.36
N GLY A 142 8.83 5.96 -2.78
CA GLY A 142 7.56 5.95 -3.52
C GLY A 142 6.41 6.58 -2.72
N LEU A 143 6.32 6.25 -1.43
CA LEU A 143 5.34 6.85 -0.52
C LEU A 143 5.60 8.36 -0.33
N THR A 144 6.86 8.77 -0.21
CA THR A 144 7.23 10.20 -0.13
C THR A 144 6.83 10.97 -1.39
N LEU A 145 7.09 10.42 -2.59
CA LEU A 145 6.68 11.06 -3.84
C LEU A 145 5.15 11.06 -4.01
N ALA A 146 4.47 10.06 -3.47
CA ALA A 146 3.02 10.01 -3.47
C ALA A 146 2.43 11.17 -2.69
N THR A 147 2.88 11.41 -1.46
CA THR A 147 2.36 12.52 -0.63
C THR A 147 2.76 13.88 -1.18
N LEU A 148 4.00 14.03 -1.68
CA LEU A 148 4.51 15.31 -2.18
C LEU A 148 3.90 15.72 -3.52
N MET A 149 3.74 14.78 -4.46
CA MET A 149 3.34 15.08 -5.84
C MET A 149 2.09 14.34 -6.26
N GLY A 150 2.01 13.03 -5.97
CA GLY A 150 0.93 12.19 -6.45
C GLY A 150 -0.45 12.58 -5.90
N VAL A 151 -0.53 12.96 -4.62
CA VAL A 151 -1.76 13.41 -3.96
C VAL A 151 -2.23 14.76 -4.49
N PRO A 152 -1.41 15.82 -4.55
CA PRO A 152 -1.81 17.08 -5.20
C PRO A 152 -2.23 16.90 -6.66
N PHE A 153 -1.47 16.09 -7.43
CA PHE A 153 -1.81 15.82 -8.82
C PHE A 153 -3.13 15.05 -8.95
N GLY A 154 -3.36 14.05 -8.10
CA GLY A 154 -4.60 13.29 -8.08
C GLY A 154 -5.81 14.14 -7.67
N ALA A 155 -5.63 15.06 -6.71
CA ALA A 155 -6.66 16.03 -6.34
C ALA A 155 -6.96 17.01 -7.49
N TRP A 156 -5.93 17.54 -8.14
CA TRP A 156 -6.07 18.39 -9.33
C TRP A 156 -6.80 17.66 -10.47
N LEU A 157 -6.45 16.41 -10.74
CA LEU A 157 -7.13 15.60 -11.75
C LEU A 157 -8.62 15.43 -11.42
N GLY A 158 -8.93 15.18 -10.14
CA GLY A 158 -10.29 15.09 -9.64
C GLY A 158 -11.07 16.40 -9.79
N LEU A 159 -10.42 17.55 -9.57
CA LEU A 159 -11.01 18.88 -9.79
C LEU A 159 -11.40 19.12 -11.25
N GLN A 160 -10.58 18.66 -12.20
CA GLN A 160 -10.81 18.93 -13.62
C GLN A 160 -11.76 17.91 -14.28
N PHE A 161 -11.67 16.63 -13.92
CA PHE A 161 -12.35 15.54 -14.62
C PHE A 161 -13.27 14.70 -13.70
N GLY A 162 -13.48 15.16 -12.47
CA GLY A 162 -14.25 14.46 -11.44
C GLY A 162 -13.43 13.44 -10.66
N TRP A 163 -13.76 13.25 -9.38
CA TRP A 163 -12.98 12.43 -8.43
C TRP A 163 -12.74 10.97 -8.89
N ARG A 164 -13.64 10.41 -9.71
CA ARG A 164 -13.51 9.06 -10.29
C ARG A 164 -12.29 8.93 -11.21
N SER A 165 -11.93 9.99 -11.93
CA SER A 165 -10.75 10.02 -12.81
C SER A 165 -9.44 9.78 -12.06
N THR A 166 -9.35 10.26 -10.81
CA THR A 166 -8.22 10.02 -9.92
C THR A 166 -8.05 8.53 -9.62
N PHE A 167 -9.15 7.83 -9.32
CA PHE A 167 -9.11 6.39 -9.09
C PHE A 167 -8.76 5.61 -10.37
N LEU A 168 -9.20 6.04 -11.55
CA LEU A 168 -8.77 5.45 -12.82
C LEU A 168 -7.27 5.63 -13.08
N ALA A 169 -6.72 6.82 -12.80
CA ALA A 169 -5.30 7.09 -12.93
C ALA A 169 -4.47 6.21 -11.97
N VAL A 170 -4.95 6.05 -10.74
CA VAL A 170 -4.36 5.14 -9.75
C VAL A 170 -4.46 3.68 -10.21
N THR A 171 -5.58 3.25 -10.80
CA THR A 171 -5.68 1.91 -11.40
C THR A 171 -4.64 1.72 -12.49
N ALA A 172 -4.43 2.71 -13.36
CA ALA A 172 -3.40 2.63 -14.41
C ALA A 172 -1.99 2.48 -13.80
N ILE A 173 -1.70 3.21 -12.71
CA ILE A 173 -0.46 3.03 -11.94
C ILE A 173 -0.37 1.61 -11.37
N GLY A 174 -1.47 1.07 -10.83
CA GLY A 174 -1.54 -0.30 -10.32
C GLY A 174 -1.27 -1.36 -11.39
N VAL A 175 -1.85 -1.20 -12.59
CA VAL A 175 -1.58 -2.06 -13.75
C VAL A 175 -0.10 -1.97 -14.15
N ALA A 176 0.45 -0.76 -14.24
CA ALA A 176 1.87 -0.56 -14.54
C ALA A 176 2.76 -1.23 -13.48
N ALA A 177 2.47 -1.02 -12.20
CA ALA A 177 3.18 -1.67 -11.10
C ALA A 177 3.09 -3.20 -11.19
N LEU A 178 1.92 -3.75 -11.48
CA LEU A 178 1.70 -5.20 -11.64
C LEU A 178 2.57 -5.77 -12.77
N ILE A 179 2.59 -5.11 -13.93
CA ILE A 179 3.42 -5.51 -15.07
C ILE A 179 4.91 -5.44 -14.70
N VAL A 180 5.34 -4.33 -14.11
CA VAL A 180 6.74 -4.11 -13.72
C VAL A 180 7.19 -5.12 -12.66
N LEU A 181 6.35 -5.44 -11.68
CA LEU A 181 6.60 -6.48 -10.68
C LEU A 181 6.69 -7.87 -11.34
N ALA A 182 5.79 -8.18 -12.27
CA ALA A 182 5.80 -9.46 -12.99
C ALA A 182 7.08 -9.66 -13.80
N LEU A 183 7.59 -8.60 -14.43
CA LEU A 183 8.78 -8.65 -15.27
C LEU A 183 10.09 -8.61 -14.46
N LEU A 184 10.15 -7.79 -13.41
CA LEU A 184 11.42 -7.44 -12.75
C LEU A 184 11.66 -8.16 -11.43
N VAL A 185 10.62 -8.52 -10.68
CA VAL A 185 10.81 -9.23 -9.40
C VAL A 185 11.18 -10.70 -9.68
N PRO A 186 12.30 -11.22 -9.16
CA PRO A 186 12.70 -12.60 -9.38
C PRO A 186 11.76 -13.56 -8.63
N ALA A 187 11.46 -14.69 -9.26
CA ALA A 187 10.73 -15.79 -8.62
C ALA A 187 11.70 -16.62 -7.77
N VAL A 188 12.03 -16.14 -6.57
CA VAL A 188 12.85 -16.88 -5.62
C VAL A 188 11.96 -17.81 -4.82
N LYS A 189 12.22 -19.12 -4.87
CA LYS A 189 11.57 -20.10 -3.99
C LYS A 189 12.11 -19.90 -2.58
N SER A 190 11.23 -19.71 -1.60
CA SER A 190 11.63 -19.73 -0.19
C SER A 190 12.06 -21.15 0.16
N THR A 191 13.35 -21.34 0.45
CA THR A 191 13.93 -22.61 0.90
C THR A 191 13.88 -22.76 2.43
N GLU A 192 13.55 -21.68 3.14
CA GLU A 192 13.38 -21.66 4.59
C GLU A 192 12.06 -22.32 4.99
N PRO A 193 12.06 -23.28 5.95
CA PRO A 193 10.83 -23.84 6.48
C PRO A 193 9.98 -22.76 7.15
N LEU A 194 8.66 -22.86 7.00
CA LEU A 194 7.73 -21.92 7.63
C LEU A 194 7.89 -21.95 9.16
N GLY A 195 8.20 -20.80 9.74
CA GLY A 195 8.21 -20.62 11.19
C GLY A 195 6.85 -20.93 11.82
N ARG A 196 6.84 -21.31 13.09
CA ARG A 196 5.60 -21.49 13.85
C ARG A 196 4.97 -20.12 14.11
N LEU A 197 3.67 -19.97 13.83
CA LEU A 197 2.95 -18.71 14.09
C LEU A 197 3.11 -18.25 15.54
N ARG A 198 3.15 -19.19 16.49
CA ARG A 198 3.35 -18.90 17.91
C ARG A 198 4.63 -18.10 18.18
N ASP A 199 5.70 -18.37 17.44
CA ASP A 199 6.99 -17.70 17.61
C ASP A 199 6.95 -16.28 17.03
N GLU A 200 6.23 -16.07 15.93
CA GLU A 200 5.96 -14.74 15.35
C GLU A 200 5.13 -13.86 16.32
N PHE A 201 4.06 -14.41 16.90
CA PHE A 201 3.26 -13.69 17.91
C PHE A 201 4.02 -13.43 19.21
N ALA A 202 5.00 -14.27 19.57
CA ALA A 202 5.84 -14.05 20.73
C ALA A 202 6.73 -12.80 20.59
N VAL A 203 7.10 -12.41 19.36
CA VAL A 203 7.86 -11.18 19.10
C VAL A 203 7.08 -9.93 19.50
N LEU A 204 5.76 -9.92 19.29
CA LEU A 204 4.90 -8.79 19.67
C LEU A 204 4.84 -8.55 21.18
N LYS A 205 5.18 -9.55 22.00
CA LYS A 205 5.22 -9.42 23.47
C LYS A 205 6.51 -8.76 23.97
N ARG A 206 7.49 -8.51 23.10
CA ARG A 206 8.77 -7.89 23.50
C ARG A 206 8.53 -6.41 23.82
N PRO A 207 9.00 -5.92 24.98
CA PRO A 207 8.74 -4.54 25.39
C PRO A 207 9.32 -3.52 24.42
N GLN A 208 10.46 -3.79 23.78
CA GLN A 208 11.03 -2.90 22.77
C GLN A 208 10.15 -2.77 21.52
N VAL A 209 9.49 -3.85 21.10
CA VAL A 209 8.55 -3.84 19.96
C VAL A 209 7.30 -3.05 20.35
N LEU A 210 6.75 -3.29 21.54
CA LEU A 210 5.59 -2.56 22.05
C LEU A 210 5.86 -1.07 22.20
N LEU A 211 7.03 -0.68 22.71
CA LEU A 211 7.43 0.72 22.80
C LEU A 211 7.55 1.36 21.41
N GLY A 212 8.14 0.66 20.44
CA GLY A 212 8.20 1.11 19.05
C GLY A 212 6.81 1.33 18.43
N LEU A 213 5.90 0.37 18.63
CA LEU A 213 4.51 0.48 18.19
C LEU A 213 3.78 1.63 18.89
N ALA A 214 3.96 1.80 20.20
CA ALA A 214 3.36 2.89 20.97
C ALA A 214 3.85 4.26 20.48
N MET A 215 5.16 4.43 20.26
CA MET A 215 5.72 5.65 19.67
C MET A 215 5.14 5.93 18.28
N THR A 216 4.95 4.89 17.47
CA THR A 216 4.35 5.02 16.12
C THR A 216 2.88 5.45 16.20
N VAL A 217 2.10 4.82 17.07
CA VAL A 217 0.67 5.14 17.28
C VAL A 217 0.51 6.56 17.81
N LEU A 218 1.30 6.96 18.82
CA LEU A 218 1.22 8.30 19.40
C LEU A 218 1.71 9.37 18.42
N GLY A 219 2.77 9.08 17.64
CA GLY A 219 3.30 10.01 16.64
C GLY A 219 2.36 10.21 15.45
N PHE A 220 1.94 9.12 14.79
CA PHE A 220 1.09 9.21 13.61
C PHE A 220 -0.40 9.45 13.94
N GLY A 221 -0.88 8.98 15.09
CA GLY A 221 -2.28 9.15 15.50
C GLY A 221 -2.69 10.62 15.59
N GLY A 222 -1.82 11.47 16.15
CA GLY A 222 -2.04 12.92 16.18
C GLY A 222 -2.08 13.56 14.79
N VAL A 223 -1.16 13.18 13.90
CA VAL A 223 -1.08 13.71 12.53
C VAL A 223 -2.33 13.34 11.72
N PHE A 224 -2.75 12.07 11.76
CA PHE A 224 -3.93 11.61 11.03
C PHE A 224 -5.22 12.21 11.56
N ALA A 225 -5.34 12.44 12.88
CA ALA A 225 -6.50 13.10 13.46
C ALA A 225 -6.67 14.52 12.87
N ILE A 226 -5.60 15.32 12.84
CA ILE A 226 -5.59 16.68 12.29
C ILE A 226 -5.91 16.71 10.79
N PHE A 227 -5.46 15.72 10.02
CA PHE A 227 -5.78 15.68 8.59
C PHE A 227 -7.22 15.23 8.28
N THR A 228 -7.89 14.55 9.22
CA THR A 228 -9.21 13.93 8.99
C THR A 228 -10.36 14.77 9.53
N TYR A 229 -10.14 15.51 10.63
CA TYR A 229 -11.16 16.21 11.41
C TYR A 229 -10.72 17.63 11.74
#